data_AF-A0A2A3DZZ4-F1
#
_entry.id   AF-A0A2A3DZZ4-F1
#
_cell.length_a   1.000
_cell.length_b   1.000
_cell.length_c   1.000
_cell.angle_alpha   90.00
_cell.angle_beta   90.00
_cell.angle_gamma   90.00
#
_symmetry.space_group_name_H-M   'P 1'
#
loop_
_entity.id
_entity.type
_entity.pdbx_description
1 polymer ?
#
loop_
_entity_poly.entity_id
_entity_poly.type
_entity_poly.pdbx_seq_one_letter_code
_entity_poly.pdbx_strand_id
1 'polypeptide(L)'
;MDNIFREHKDSLPPYTQQELEFDGVNIDNFYVKGNLETYFEDFEYSLVNAVDDTESVDDVEITTYIPRLNHKEFSFIADVTNEKNHDVLATVRIFAWPHEDNNGVPFSFDDGRWNAIELDKFWVMLHPGHNHLDRSSFDSSVTVPDVPSYQFIKDRTEEAIQQGKELHIEEFESSLGLPNRFLIPKGNKDGLEMDLVIAITDGQADAAVEGLHENTSFNHYGCADGIYPDNRPHGYPLDRHVDDSRIFEELHNFKHIQVKVFHHE
;
A
#
# COMPACT_ATOMS: atom_id res chain seq x y z
N MET A 1 -8.85 -15.54 15.32
CA MET A 1 -7.82 -14.79 16.06
C MET A 1 -8.09 -13.31 15.95
N ASP A 2 -8.30 -12.79 14.74
CA ASP A 2 -8.64 -11.39 14.48
C ASP A 2 -9.84 -10.85 15.29
N ASN A 3 -10.94 -11.61 15.38
CA ASN A 3 -12.11 -11.21 16.20
C ASN A 3 -11.79 -10.89 17.66
N ILE A 4 -10.75 -11.49 18.27
CA ILE A 4 -10.34 -11.17 19.64
C ILE A 4 -9.75 -9.75 19.70
N PHE A 5 -8.99 -9.35 18.68
CA PHE A 5 -8.47 -7.99 18.55
C PHE A 5 -9.58 -7.00 18.20
N ARG A 6 -10.54 -7.41 17.35
CA ARG A 6 -11.75 -6.63 17.07
C ARG A 6 -12.52 -6.31 18.35
N GLU A 7 -12.83 -7.32 19.16
CA GLU A 7 -13.54 -7.13 20.44
C GLU A 7 -12.81 -6.14 21.36
N HIS A 8 -11.48 -6.19 21.41
CA HIS A 8 -10.69 -5.21 22.15
C HIS A 8 -10.80 -3.80 21.55
N LYS A 9 -10.62 -3.67 20.24
CA LYS A 9 -10.68 -2.38 19.53
C LYS A 9 -12.07 -1.73 19.62
N ASP A 10 -13.13 -2.52 19.47
CA ASP A 10 -14.51 -2.07 19.58
C ASP A 10 -14.91 -1.71 21.02
N SER A 11 -14.13 -2.16 22.03
CA SER A 11 -14.30 -1.71 23.42
C SER A 11 -13.70 -0.33 23.71
N LEU A 12 -12.85 0.19 22.82
CA LEU A 12 -12.27 1.52 22.95
C LEU A 12 -13.31 2.58 22.53
N PRO A 13 -13.30 3.79 23.14
CA PRO A 13 -14.14 4.87 22.68
C PRO A 13 -13.91 5.18 21.19
N PRO A 14 -14.97 5.37 20.39
CA PRO A 14 -14.87 5.90 19.04
C PRO A 14 -14.04 7.17 19.01
N TYR A 15 -13.33 7.39 17.92
CA TYR A 15 -12.62 8.66 17.73
C TYR A 15 -13.62 9.81 17.67
N THR A 16 -13.27 10.91 18.32
CA THR A 16 -13.96 12.17 18.16
C THR A 16 -13.49 12.88 16.90
N GLN A 17 -14.32 13.77 16.33
CA GLN A 17 -13.95 14.58 15.17
C GLN A 17 -12.63 15.36 15.42
N GLN A 18 -12.44 15.86 16.63
CA GLN A 18 -11.24 16.61 17.04
C GLN A 18 -9.97 15.75 17.06
N GLU A 19 -10.08 14.44 17.30
CA GLU A 19 -8.93 13.53 17.26
C GLU A 19 -8.55 13.15 15.82
N LEU A 20 -9.50 13.23 14.89
CA LEU A 20 -9.34 12.90 13.48
C LEU A 20 -8.95 14.10 12.61
N GLU A 21 -9.35 15.30 13.03
CA GLU A 21 -9.16 16.55 12.30
C GLU A 21 -7.68 16.92 12.18
N PHE A 22 -7.26 17.23 10.95
CA PHE A 22 -5.99 17.88 10.69
C PHE A 22 -6.25 19.32 10.24
N ASP A 23 -6.39 20.20 11.23
CA ASP A 23 -6.77 21.61 11.03
C ASP A 23 -5.92 22.30 9.96
N GLY A 24 -6.58 23.05 9.07
CA GLY A 24 -5.97 23.78 7.97
C GLY A 24 -5.45 22.93 6.81
N VAL A 25 -5.76 21.62 6.75
CA VAL A 25 -5.42 20.75 5.62
C VAL A 25 -6.70 20.18 5.01
N ASN A 26 -6.92 20.48 3.73
CA ASN A 26 -8.15 20.14 3.01
C ASN A 26 -7.81 19.27 1.80
N ILE A 27 -8.50 18.14 1.65
CA ILE A 27 -8.47 17.35 0.42
C ILE A 27 -9.53 17.93 -0.53
N ASP A 28 -9.08 18.64 -1.56
CA ASP A 28 -9.95 19.28 -2.53
C ASP A 28 -10.51 18.27 -3.53
N ASN A 29 -9.68 17.31 -3.95
CA ASN A 29 -10.01 16.29 -4.93
C ASN A 29 -9.23 14.99 -4.65
N PHE A 30 -9.86 13.86 -4.94
CA PHE A 30 -9.23 12.55 -4.83
C PHE A 30 -9.82 11.60 -5.89
N TYR A 31 -8.96 10.99 -6.70
CA TYR A 31 -9.37 10.03 -7.73
C TYR A 31 -8.24 9.09 -8.12
N VAL A 32 -8.57 8.02 -8.84
CA VAL A 32 -7.59 7.11 -9.44
C VAL A 32 -7.36 7.49 -10.89
N LYS A 33 -6.09 7.69 -11.26
CA LYS A 33 -5.65 7.89 -12.65
C LYS A 33 -5.22 6.55 -13.23
N GLY A 34 -5.81 6.18 -14.36
CA GLY A 34 -5.69 4.85 -14.93
C GLY A 34 -6.86 3.95 -14.53
N ASN A 35 -6.86 2.71 -15.02
CA ASN A 35 -7.91 1.74 -14.73
C ASN A 35 -7.41 0.73 -13.70
N LEU A 36 -8.25 0.39 -12.73
CA LEU A 36 -7.99 -0.71 -11.80
C LEU A 36 -8.33 -2.03 -12.50
N GLU A 37 -7.32 -2.61 -13.14
CA GLU A 37 -7.45 -3.82 -13.96
C GLU A 37 -6.46 -4.87 -13.49
N THR A 38 -6.95 -6.10 -13.27
CA THR A 38 -6.13 -7.26 -12.94
C THR A 38 -6.17 -8.29 -14.05
N TYR A 39 -5.13 -9.13 -14.11
CA TYR A 39 -4.99 -10.19 -15.09
C TYR A 39 -4.09 -11.30 -14.53
N PHE A 40 -4.07 -12.46 -15.16
CA PHE A 40 -3.02 -13.46 -14.92
C PHE A 40 -1.91 -13.30 -15.93
N GLU A 41 -0.67 -13.43 -15.47
CA GLU A 41 0.51 -13.54 -16.32
C GLU A 41 1.26 -14.83 -16.00
N ASP A 42 1.94 -15.38 -17.01
CA ASP A 42 2.80 -16.54 -16.83
C ASP A 42 4.13 -16.09 -16.23
N PHE A 43 4.52 -16.72 -15.12
CA PHE A 43 5.79 -16.51 -14.47
C PHE A 43 6.63 -17.77 -14.54
N GLU A 44 7.82 -17.65 -15.12
CA GLU A 44 8.79 -18.72 -15.27
C GLU A 44 9.81 -18.71 -14.13
N TYR A 45 10.13 -19.89 -13.59
CA TYR A 45 11.24 -20.02 -12.65
C TYR A 45 12.01 -21.33 -12.84
N SER A 46 13.28 -21.30 -12.46
CA SER A 46 14.21 -22.43 -12.59
C SER A 46 13.99 -23.49 -11.51
N LEU A 47 14.08 -24.75 -11.93
CA LEU A 47 14.05 -25.95 -11.10
C LEU A 47 15.43 -26.64 -11.02
N VAL A 48 16.48 -26.02 -11.56
CA VAL A 48 17.83 -26.62 -11.60
C VAL A 48 18.31 -27.01 -10.19
N ASN A 49 18.07 -26.16 -9.19
CA ASN A 49 18.43 -26.45 -7.80
C ASN A 49 17.49 -27.46 -7.09
N ALA A 50 16.46 -27.96 -7.77
CA ALA A 50 15.52 -28.95 -7.23
C ALA A 50 15.84 -30.39 -7.67
N VAL A 51 16.82 -30.56 -8.57
CA VAL A 51 17.27 -31.87 -9.07
C VAL A 51 18.68 -32.18 -8.60
N ASP A 52 19.05 -33.46 -8.58
CA ASP A 52 20.41 -33.89 -8.24
C ASP A 52 21.37 -33.57 -9.38
N ASP A 53 22.49 -32.93 -9.05
CA ASP A 53 23.60 -32.64 -9.97
C ASP A 53 24.65 -33.77 -9.96
N THR A 54 25.47 -33.88 -11.01
CA THR A 54 26.60 -34.80 -11.10
C THR A 54 27.84 -34.11 -11.66
N GLU A 55 29.03 -34.42 -11.13
CA GLU A 55 30.31 -33.86 -11.63
C GLU A 55 30.62 -34.19 -13.11
N SER A 56 29.90 -35.15 -13.70
CA SER A 56 30.17 -35.70 -15.03
C SER A 56 29.25 -35.18 -16.14
N VAL A 57 28.18 -34.46 -15.78
CA VAL A 57 27.16 -33.99 -16.72
C VAL A 57 26.93 -32.51 -16.46
N ASP A 58 27.01 -31.70 -17.51
CA ASP A 58 26.70 -30.27 -17.40
C ASP A 58 25.23 -30.06 -17.03
N ASP A 59 24.96 -29.05 -16.20
CA ASP A 59 23.60 -28.60 -15.89
C ASP A 59 22.83 -28.29 -17.17
N VAL A 60 21.56 -28.70 -17.19
CA VAL A 60 20.61 -28.35 -18.26
C VAL A 60 19.58 -27.37 -17.71
N GLU A 61 19.08 -26.49 -18.57
CA GLU A 61 18.00 -25.59 -18.19
C GLU A 61 16.72 -26.39 -17.94
N ILE A 62 16.22 -26.29 -16.71
CA ILE A 62 14.94 -26.88 -16.30
C ILE A 62 14.11 -25.74 -15.70
N THR A 63 13.01 -25.40 -16.35
CA THR A 63 12.09 -24.35 -15.89
C THR A 63 10.66 -24.88 -15.81
N THR A 64 9.82 -24.14 -15.08
CA THR A 64 8.38 -24.34 -15.05
C THR A 64 7.67 -23.00 -15.04
N TYR A 65 6.38 -23.01 -15.38
CA TYR A 65 5.54 -21.82 -15.44
C TYR A 65 4.41 -21.93 -14.42
N ILE A 66 4.10 -20.80 -13.78
CA ILE A 66 2.92 -20.64 -12.93
C ILE A 66 2.16 -19.37 -13.33
N PRO A 67 0.82 -19.43 -13.47
CA PRO A 67 0.03 -18.23 -13.64
C PRO A 67 -0.03 -17.47 -12.31
N ARG A 68 0.29 -16.18 -12.33
CA ARG A 68 0.25 -15.29 -11.16
C ARG A 68 -0.68 -14.12 -11.44
N LEU A 69 -1.49 -13.75 -10.46
CA LEU A 69 -2.28 -12.52 -10.54
C LEU A 69 -1.33 -11.32 -10.63
N ASN A 70 -1.71 -10.33 -11.42
CA ASN A 70 -1.06 -9.03 -11.51
C ASN A 70 -2.10 -7.93 -11.75
N HIS A 71 -1.68 -6.67 -11.67
CA HIS A 71 -2.49 -5.51 -12.02
C HIS A 71 -1.76 -4.59 -13.01
N LYS A 72 -2.51 -3.73 -13.69
CA LYS A 72 -1.94 -2.62 -14.46
C LYS A 72 -1.51 -1.50 -13.52
N GLU A 73 -0.55 -0.70 -13.97
CA GLU A 73 -0.16 0.52 -13.25
C GLU A 73 -1.34 1.49 -13.15
N PHE A 74 -1.50 2.10 -11.97
CA PHE A 74 -2.40 3.22 -11.74
C PHE A 74 -1.77 4.18 -10.72
N SER A 75 -2.29 5.39 -10.62
CA SER A 75 -1.89 6.34 -9.57
C SER A 75 -3.08 6.80 -8.73
N PHE A 76 -2.85 6.98 -7.44
CA PHE A 76 -3.71 7.79 -6.58
C PHE A 76 -3.38 9.27 -6.78
N ILE A 77 -4.37 10.06 -7.18
CA ILE A 77 -4.23 11.50 -7.34
C ILE A 77 -5.02 12.20 -6.25
N ALA A 78 -4.34 13.06 -5.48
CA ALA A 78 -4.98 13.91 -4.49
C ALA A 78 -4.53 15.36 -4.66
N ASP A 79 -5.49 16.27 -4.74
CA ASP A 79 -5.24 17.70 -4.69
C ASP A 79 -5.53 18.18 -3.25
N VAL A 80 -4.54 18.78 -2.60
CA VAL A 80 -4.58 19.10 -1.18
C VAL A 80 -4.20 20.55 -0.94
N THR A 81 -5.06 21.29 -0.26
CA THR A 81 -4.78 22.67 0.16
C THR A 81 -4.31 22.68 1.61
N ASN A 82 -3.11 23.23 1.84
CA ASN A 82 -2.62 23.63 3.15
C ASN A 82 -2.91 25.13 3.36
N GLU A 83 -3.85 25.45 4.24
CA GLU A 83 -4.25 26.83 4.56
C GLU A 83 -3.29 27.52 5.54
N LYS A 84 -2.31 26.79 6.10
CA LYS A 84 -1.31 27.36 6.99
C LYS A 84 -0.28 28.15 6.19
N ASN A 85 0.41 29.04 6.89
CA ASN A 85 1.45 29.91 6.33
C ASN A 85 2.86 29.30 6.36
N HIS A 86 2.97 28.01 6.63
CA HIS A 86 4.22 27.25 6.69
C HIS A 86 4.00 25.82 6.19
N ASP A 87 5.09 25.16 5.82
CA ASP A 87 5.09 23.75 5.40
C ASP A 87 4.64 22.86 6.56
N VAL A 88 3.82 21.84 6.28
CA VAL A 88 3.39 20.85 7.27
C VAL A 88 3.69 19.42 6.82
N LEU A 89 4.23 18.63 7.74
CA LEU A 89 4.39 17.20 7.54
C LEU A 89 3.01 16.55 7.61
N ALA A 90 2.68 15.76 6.60
CA ALA A 90 1.43 15.02 6.52
C ALA A 90 1.71 13.54 6.31
N THR A 91 0.90 12.68 6.92
CA THR A 91 0.85 11.25 6.61
C THR A 91 -0.40 10.98 5.79
N VAL A 92 -0.22 10.47 4.58
CA VAL A 92 -1.30 10.05 3.69
C VAL A 92 -1.56 8.56 3.92
N ARG A 93 -2.82 8.19 4.15
CA ARG A 93 -3.26 6.83 4.45
C ARG A 93 -4.39 6.46 3.49
N ILE A 94 -4.20 5.40 2.71
CA ILE A 94 -5.17 4.98 1.68
C ILE A 94 -5.64 3.57 2.00
N PHE A 95 -6.95 3.39 2.09
CA PHE A 95 -7.57 2.11 2.36
C PHE A 95 -8.72 1.85 1.39
N ALA A 96 -9.06 0.58 1.19
CA ALA A 96 -10.27 0.24 0.46
C ALA A 96 -10.94 -1.04 0.97
N TRP A 97 -12.25 -1.17 0.77
CA TRP A 97 -13.00 -2.39 1.03
C TRP A 97 -14.05 -2.62 -0.08
N PRO A 98 -14.55 -3.86 -0.26
CA PRO A 98 -15.67 -4.10 -1.16
C PRO A 98 -16.91 -3.30 -0.75
N HIS A 99 -17.64 -2.72 -1.70
CA HIS A 99 -18.84 -1.94 -1.37
C HIS A 99 -19.97 -2.82 -0.79
N GLU A 100 -20.12 -4.03 -1.34
CA GLU A 100 -21.14 -5.00 -0.95
C GLU A 100 -20.51 -6.32 -0.50
N ASP A 101 -21.22 -7.05 0.35
CA ASP A 101 -20.90 -8.43 0.69
C ASP A 101 -21.25 -9.40 -0.45
N ASN A 102 -20.95 -10.69 -0.27
CA ASN A 102 -21.23 -11.72 -1.29
C ASN A 102 -22.75 -11.95 -1.54
N ASN A 103 -23.63 -11.41 -0.71
CA ASN A 103 -25.09 -11.47 -0.89
C ASN A 103 -25.66 -10.20 -1.55
N GLY A 104 -24.81 -9.22 -1.89
CA GLY A 104 -25.22 -7.93 -2.45
C GLY A 104 -25.78 -6.97 -1.40
N VAL A 105 -25.37 -7.12 -0.13
CA VAL A 105 -25.73 -6.19 0.94
C VAL A 105 -24.61 -5.15 1.07
N PRO A 106 -24.90 -3.85 0.91
CA PRO A 106 -23.90 -2.79 1.12
C PRO A 106 -23.36 -2.81 2.54
N PHE A 107 -22.04 -2.67 2.69
CA PHE A 107 -21.42 -2.53 3.99
C PHE A 107 -21.81 -1.19 4.63
N SER A 108 -22.08 -1.22 5.94
CA SER A 108 -22.03 -0.01 6.74
C SER A 108 -20.59 0.51 6.81
N PHE A 109 -20.37 1.79 7.12
CA PHE A 109 -19.02 2.30 7.32
C PHE A 109 -18.26 1.51 8.42
N ASP A 110 -18.95 1.18 9.52
CA ASP A 110 -18.36 0.43 10.63
C ASP A 110 -17.97 -1.01 10.27
N ASP A 111 -18.71 -1.66 9.38
CA ASP A 111 -18.33 -2.97 8.87
C ASP A 111 -17.22 -2.85 7.81
N GLY A 112 -17.31 -1.84 6.94
CA GLY A 112 -16.35 -1.56 5.88
C GLY A 112 -14.95 -1.31 6.44
N ARG A 113 -14.82 -0.49 7.49
CA ARG A 113 -13.53 -0.19 8.14
C ARG A 113 -12.78 -1.44 8.62
N TRP A 114 -13.49 -2.49 9.05
CA TRP A 114 -12.85 -3.74 9.53
C TRP A 114 -12.51 -4.69 8.38
N ASN A 115 -13.16 -4.53 7.22
CA ASN A 115 -12.84 -5.26 6.00
C ASN A 115 -11.86 -4.49 5.09
N ALA A 116 -11.39 -3.32 5.54
CA ALA A 116 -10.50 -2.47 4.79
C ALA A 116 -9.11 -3.08 4.66
N ILE A 117 -8.58 -3.06 3.44
CA ILE A 117 -7.18 -3.33 3.15
C ILE A 117 -6.43 -2.01 3.03
N GLU A 118 -5.22 -1.96 3.60
CA GLU A 118 -4.31 -0.84 3.43
C GLU A 118 -3.67 -0.92 2.04
N LEU A 119 -3.82 0.14 1.25
CA LEU A 119 -3.24 0.23 -0.08
C LEU A 119 -1.95 1.04 -0.08
N ASP A 120 -1.85 2.05 0.78
CA ASP A 120 -0.62 2.83 0.92
C ASP A 120 -0.59 3.64 2.21
N LYS A 121 0.63 3.90 2.68
CA LYS A 121 0.93 4.89 3.72
C LYS A 121 2.25 5.57 3.44
N PHE A 122 2.25 6.90 3.30
CA PHE A 122 3.47 7.64 3.04
C PHE A 122 3.43 9.03 3.67
N TRP A 123 4.62 9.59 3.91
CA TRP A 123 4.79 10.93 4.45
C TRP A 123 5.10 11.90 3.32
N VAL A 124 4.51 13.09 3.39
CA VAL A 124 4.72 14.14 2.40
C VAL A 124 4.80 15.49 3.09
N MET A 125 5.57 16.40 2.49
CA MET A 125 5.59 17.80 2.90
C MET A 125 4.59 18.60 2.10
N LEU A 126 3.61 19.20 2.77
CA LEU A 126 2.60 20.04 2.15
C LEU A 126 2.99 21.51 2.31
N HIS A 127 3.28 22.17 1.18
CA HIS A 127 3.60 23.60 1.15
C HIS A 127 2.33 24.45 1.29
N PRO A 128 2.42 25.69 1.80
CA PRO A 128 1.29 26.62 1.84
C PRO A 128 0.59 26.76 0.49
N GLY A 129 -0.74 26.66 0.51
CA GLY A 129 -1.58 26.66 -0.68
C GLY A 129 -1.79 25.26 -1.26
N HIS A 130 -1.92 25.19 -2.59
CA HIS A 130 -2.32 23.98 -3.30
C HIS A 130 -1.12 23.06 -3.57
N ASN A 131 -1.29 21.78 -3.27
CA ASN A 131 -0.34 20.70 -3.49
C ASN A 131 -1.00 19.61 -4.35
N HIS A 132 -0.27 19.11 -5.34
CA HIS A 132 -0.72 18.02 -6.19
C HIS A 132 0.08 16.75 -5.88
N LEU A 133 -0.59 15.72 -5.41
CA LEU A 133 0.00 14.43 -5.09
C LEU A 133 -0.34 13.44 -6.22
N ASP A 134 0.69 12.88 -6.87
CA ASP A 134 0.59 11.78 -7.83
C ASP A 134 1.41 10.60 -7.28
N ARG A 135 0.71 9.56 -6.80
CA ARG A 135 1.32 8.42 -6.12
C ARG A 135 1.10 7.14 -6.93
N SER A 136 2.15 6.58 -7.51
CA SER A 136 2.07 5.35 -8.30
C SER A 136 1.76 4.14 -7.42
N SER A 137 1.00 3.18 -7.96
CA SER A 137 0.77 1.87 -7.37
C SER A 137 2.06 1.11 -7.09
N PHE A 138 3.13 1.37 -7.84
CA PHE A 138 4.43 0.73 -7.64
C PHE A 138 5.23 1.32 -6.47
N ASP A 139 4.86 2.50 -5.99
CA ASP A 139 5.54 3.14 -4.87
C ASP A 139 4.90 2.74 -3.51
N SER A 140 3.84 1.93 -3.52
CA SER A 140 3.09 1.56 -2.31
C SER A 140 3.99 1.00 -1.22
N SER A 141 3.89 1.58 -0.02
CA SER A 141 4.66 1.16 1.15
C SER A 141 4.18 -0.15 1.77
N VAL A 142 3.06 -0.72 1.30
CA VAL A 142 2.53 -2.01 1.72
C VAL A 142 3.18 -3.16 0.95
N THR A 143 3.74 -2.85 -0.22
CA THR A 143 4.21 -3.86 -1.15
C THR A 143 5.71 -3.85 -1.40
N VAL A 144 6.21 -4.99 -1.87
CA VAL A 144 7.59 -5.16 -2.35
C VAL A 144 7.56 -5.64 -3.81
N PRO A 145 8.60 -5.33 -4.60
CA PRO A 145 8.74 -5.91 -5.93
C PRO A 145 8.88 -7.44 -5.86
N ASP A 146 8.71 -8.10 -7.00
CA ASP A 146 9.00 -9.52 -7.09
C ASP A 146 10.46 -9.81 -6.79
N VAL A 147 10.71 -10.90 -6.05
CA VAL A 147 12.07 -11.38 -5.79
C VAL A 147 12.72 -11.75 -7.12
N PRO A 148 13.91 -11.19 -7.43
CA PRO A 148 14.58 -11.45 -8.69
C PRO A 148 15.00 -12.92 -8.78
N SER A 149 15.11 -13.43 -10.00
CA SER A 149 15.57 -14.80 -10.21
C SER A 149 17.02 -14.99 -9.73
N TYR A 150 17.36 -16.20 -9.33
CA TYR A 150 18.74 -16.53 -8.94
C TYR A 150 19.74 -16.20 -10.05
N GLN A 151 19.36 -16.46 -11.32
CA GLN A 151 20.18 -16.14 -12.48
C GLN A 151 20.40 -14.63 -12.62
N PHE A 152 19.36 -13.82 -12.44
CA PHE A 152 19.49 -12.35 -12.46
C PHE A 152 20.49 -11.85 -11.40
N ILE A 153 20.40 -12.36 -10.16
CA ILE A 153 21.32 -11.99 -9.08
C ILE A 153 22.76 -12.37 -9.44
N LYS A 154 22.95 -13.60 -9.97
CA LYS A 154 24.26 -14.10 -10.40
C LYS A 154 24.86 -13.23 -11.50
N ASP A 155 24.10 -12.96 -12.56
CA ASP A 155 24.55 -12.16 -13.70
C ASP A 155 24.96 -10.75 -13.28
N ARG A 156 24.14 -10.09 -12.45
CA ARG A 156 24.45 -8.74 -11.94
C ARG A 156 25.67 -8.71 -11.04
N THR A 157 25.84 -9.74 -10.21
CA THR A 157 27.02 -9.87 -9.35
C THR A 157 28.29 -10.06 -10.18
N GLU A 158 28.25 -10.94 -11.18
CA GLU A 158 29.38 -11.17 -12.08
C GLU A 158 29.74 -9.92 -12.89
N GLU A 159 28.75 -9.18 -13.40
CA GLU A 159 28.94 -7.91 -14.10
C GLU A 159 29.64 -6.87 -13.20
N ALA A 160 29.16 -6.70 -11.97
CA ALA A 160 29.75 -5.75 -11.02
C ALA A 160 31.22 -6.09 -10.71
N ILE A 161 31.53 -7.38 -10.51
CA ILE A 161 32.90 -7.87 -10.30
C ILE A 161 33.78 -7.56 -11.51
N GLN A 162 33.31 -7.87 -12.73
CA GLN A 162 34.08 -7.66 -13.96
C GLN A 162 34.36 -6.17 -14.23
N GLN A 163 33.40 -5.30 -13.91
CA GLN A 163 33.54 -3.86 -14.09
C GLN A 163 34.26 -3.17 -12.93
N GLY A 164 34.52 -3.87 -11.82
CA GLY A 164 35.10 -3.29 -10.61
C GLY A 164 34.21 -2.20 -10.00
N LYS A 165 32.90 -2.38 -10.05
CA LYS A 165 31.88 -1.44 -9.53
C LYS A 165 31.10 -2.06 -8.38
N GLU A 166 30.44 -1.20 -7.61
CA GLU A 166 29.47 -1.61 -6.61
C GLU A 166 28.24 -2.25 -7.27
N LEU A 167 27.67 -3.25 -6.60
CA LEU A 167 26.45 -3.93 -7.02
C LEU A 167 25.24 -3.13 -6.49
N HIS A 168 24.35 -2.73 -7.38
CA HIS A 168 23.12 -2.01 -7.03
C HIS A 168 21.90 -2.90 -7.27
N ILE A 169 21.38 -3.50 -6.20
CA ILE A 169 20.16 -4.32 -6.14
C ILE A 169 19.32 -4.01 -4.88
N GLU A 170 19.49 -2.80 -4.34
CA GLU A 170 18.93 -2.34 -3.08
C GLU A 170 17.39 -2.45 -3.06
N GLU A 171 16.76 -2.30 -4.24
CA GLU A 171 15.31 -2.47 -4.43
C GLU A 171 14.78 -3.88 -4.07
N PHE A 172 15.66 -4.89 -4.08
CA PHE A 172 15.30 -6.28 -3.78
C PHE A 172 15.80 -6.75 -2.41
N GLU A 173 16.37 -5.86 -1.59
CA GLU A 173 16.95 -6.23 -0.28
C GLU A 173 15.91 -6.81 0.68
N SER A 174 14.67 -6.31 0.64
CA SER A 174 13.57 -6.86 1.43
C SER A 174 12.75 -7.84 0.60
N SER A 175 12.79 -9.12 0.97
CA SER A 175 11.78 -10.11 0.54
C SER A 175 10.58 -10.18 1.49
N LEU A 176 10.50 -9.28 2.47
CA LEU A 176 9.42 -9.20 3.44
C LEU A 176 8.43 -8.13 2.97
N GLY A 177 7.24 -8.54 2.55
CA GLY A 177 6.19 -7.63 2.06
C GLY A 177 5.12 -8.36 1.28
N LEU A 178 3.99 -7.69 1.05
CA LEU A 178 3.01 -8.16 0.08
C LEU A 178 3.62 -7.98 -1.33
N PRO A 179 3.64 -9.01 -2.20
CA PRO A 179 4.08 -8.79 -3.58
C PRO A 179 3.24 -7.70 -4.24
N ASN A 180 3.86 -6.72 -4.91
CA ASN A 180 3.16 -5.57 -5.49
C ASN A 180 1.99 -5.96 -6.39
N ARG A 181 2.14 -7.04 -7.16
CA ARG A 181 1.08 -7.66 -7.96
C ARG A 181 -0.23 -8.02 -7.22
N PHE A 182 -0.22 -8.07 -5.89
CA PHE A 182 -1.39 -8.33 -5.05
C PHE A 182 -1.91 -7.07 -4.33
N LEU A 183 -1.45 -5.87 -4.72
CA LEU A 183 -1.86 -4.60 -4.12
C LEU A 183 -3.38 -4.41 -4.10
N ILE A 184 -4.06 -4.79 -5.19
CA ILE A 184 -5.52 -4.73 -5.30
C ILE A 184 -6.11 -6.15 -5.41
N PRO A 185 -7.34 -6.37 -4.91
CA PRO A 185 -8.00 -7.66 -5.06
C PRO A 185 -8.24 -7.97 -6.54
N LYS A 186 -8.40 -9.26 -6.85
CA LYS A 186 -8.65 -9.74 -8.22
C LYS A 186 -9.78 -8.99 -8.93
N GLY A 187 -10.85 -8.63 -8.22
CA GLY A 187 -12.05 -8.10 -8.87
C GLY A 187 -12.79 -9.17 -9.69
N ASN A 188 -13.63 -8.72 -10.63
CA ASN A 188 -14.40 -9.60 -11.51
C ASN A 188 -14.63 -8.94 -12.88
N LYS A 189 -15.21 -9.67 -13.84
CA LYS A 189 -15.43 -9.16 -15.21
C LYS A 189 -16.40 -7.98 -15.28
N ASP A 190 -17.33 -7.91 -14.33
CA ASP A 190 -18.37 -6.88 -14.27
C ASP A 190 -17.90 -5.62 -13.50
N GLY A 191 -16.72 -5.69 -12.88
CA GLY A 191 -16.16 -4.68 -11.99
C GLY A 191 -16.60 -4.90 -10.55
N LEU A 192 -15.66 -5.27 -9.68
CA LEU A 192 -15.88 -5.28 -8.24
C LEU A 192 -15.92 -3.85 -7.72
N GLU A 193 -17.08 -3.42 -7.22
CA GLU A 193 -17.24 -2.12 -6.58
C GLU A 193 -16.52 -2.10 -5.23
N MET A 194 -15.72 -1.06 -5.03
CA MET A 194 -14.96 -0.84 -3.82
C MET A 194 -15.13 0.59 -3.34
N ASP A 195 -15.27 0.74 -2.04
CA ASP A 195 -15.14 2.01 -1.34
C ASP A 195 -13.66 2.27 -1.10
N LEU A 196 -13.14 3.37 -1.66
CA LEU A 196 -11.76 3.82 -1.55
C LEU A 196 -11.74 5.09 -0.71
N VAL A 197 -10.89 5.11 0.31
CA VAL A 197 -10.76 6.26 1.20
C VAL A 197 -9.32 6.74 1.32
N ILE A 198 -9.18 8.04 1.50
CA ILE A 198 -7.93 8.71 1.82
C ILE A 198 -8.12 9.50 3.12
N ALA A 199 -7.20 9.35 4.05
CA ALA A 199 -7.07 10.19 5.24
C ALA A 199 -5.70 10.86 5.23
N ILE A 200 -5.66 12.17 5.44
CA ILE A 200 -4.42 12.92 5.63
C ILE A 200 -4.33 13.37 7.08
N THR A 201 -3.31 12.93 7.78
CA THR A 201 -3.16 13.13 9.24
C THR A 201 -1.90 13.94 9.54
N ASP A 202 -1.82 14.51 10.75
CA ASP A 202 -0.66 15.29 11.20
C ASP A 202 0.59 14.43 11.26
N GLY A 203 1.43 14.54 10.23
CA GLY A 203 2.62 13.72 10.08
C GLY A 203 3.69 14.03 11.10
N GLN A 204 3.68 15.21 11.73
CA GLN A 204 4.60 15.53 12.83
C GLN A 204 4.21 14.79 14.11
N ALA A 205 2.91 14.65 14.39
CA ALA A 205 2.43 13.85 15.50
C ALA A 205 2.60 12.34 15.25
N ASP A 206 2.46 11.93 13.98
CA ASP A 206 2.52 10.52 13.59
C ASP A 206 3.95 10.00 13.49
N ALA A 207 4.93 10.79 13.03
CA ALA A 207 6.29 10.33 12.78
C ALA A 207 7.02 9.91 14.08
N ALA A 208 7.53 8.67 14.11
CA ALA A 208 8.39 8.15 15.16
C ALA A 208 9.90 8.34 14.86
N VAL A 209 10.24 8.59 13.59
CA VAL A 209 11.61 8.81 13.11
C VAL A 209 11.66 10.04 12.19
N GLU A 210 12.84 10.67 12.12
CA GLU A 210 13.03 11.87 11.29
C GLU A 210 13.15 11.52 9.80
N GLY A 211 12.83 12.49 8.94
CA GLY A 211 13.08 12.37 7.50
C GLY A 211 12.17 11.38 6.75
N LEU A 212 11.04 10.94 7.32
CA LEU A 212 10.15 9.96 6.66
C LEU A 212 9.58 10.41 5.31
N HIS A 213 9.50 11.72 5.06
CA HIS A 213 9.08 12.28 3.77
C HIS A 213 10.20 12.25 2.71
N GLU A 214 11.44 12.08 3.15
CA GLU A 214 12.62 11.91 2.29
C GLU A 214 12.97 10.43 2.12
N ASN A 215 12.51 9.59 3.05
CA ASN A 215 12.83 8.18 3.10
C ASN A 215 11.95 7.36 2.15
N THR A 216 12.59 6.77 1.13
CA THR A 216 11.97 5.88 0.16
C THR A 216 12.08 4.39 0.56
N SER A 217 12.66 4.07 1.71
CA SER A 217 12.79 2.69 2.18
C SER A 217 11.45 2.11 2.63
N PHE A 218 11.21 0.84 2.28
CA PHE A 218 10.06 0.08 2.74
C PHE A 218 10.06 -0.06 4.27
N ASN A 219 9.08 0.56 4.96
CA ASN A 219 9.03 0.62 6.42
C ASN A 219 7.87 -0.18 7.04
N HIS A 220 7.22 -1.08 6.29
CA HIS A 220 6.01 -1.78 6.74
C HIS A 220 6.23 -2.69 7.96
N TYR A 221 7.45 -3.20 8.16
CA TYR A 221 7.84 -4.02 9.31
C TYR A 221 8.74 -3.26 10.31
N GLY A 222 8.77 -1.94 10.21
CA GLY A 222 9.66 -1.06 10.97
C GLY A 222 10.88 -0.62 10.16
N CYS A 223 11.59 0.36 10.69
CA CYS A 223 12.86 0.85 10.18
C CYS A 223 14.02 -0.08 10.59
N ALA A 224 15.19 0.09 9.98
CA ALA A 224 16.36 -0.78 10.17
C ALA A 224 16.84 -0.91 11.64
N ASP A 225 16.46 0.02 12.51
CA ASP A 225 16.74 0.03 13.95
C ASP A 225 15.65 -0.64 14.82
N GLY A 226 14.60 -1.17 14.19
CA GLY A 226 13.47 -1.84 14.83
C GLY A 226 12.37 -0.90 15.32
N ILE A 227 12.47 0.42 15.07
CA ILE A 227 11.43 1.39 15.41
C ILE A 227 10.35 1.36 14.32
N TYR A 228 9.08 1.23 14.71
CA TYR A 228 7.98 1.39 13.77
C TYR A 228 7.80 2.90 13.47
N PRO A 229 7.73 3.33 12.19
CA PRO A 229 7.83 4.74 11.81
C PRO A 229 6.60 5.59 12.18
N ASP A 230 5.49 4.96 12.55
CA ASP A 230 4.20 5.61 12.79
C ASP A 230 3.73 5.35 14.23
N ASN A 231 3.60 6.42 15.01
CA ASN A 231 3.12 6.38 16.39
C ASN A 231 1.63 6.04 16.50
N ARG A 232 0.87 6.10 15.39
CA ARG A 232 -0.55 5.76 15.39
C ARG A 232 -0.75 4.23 15.45
N PRO A 233 -1.88 3.77 16.02
CA PRO A 233 -2.26 2.37 15.93
C PRO A 233 -2.28 1.88 14.47
N HIS A 234 -1.87 0.63 14.24
CA HIS A 234 -2.09 -0.01 12.94
C HIS A 234 -3.59 0.02 12.60
N GLY A 235 -3.89 0.40 11.36
CA GLY A 235 -5.26 0.62 10.87
C GLY A 235 -5.84 2.01 11.17
N TYR A 236 -5.14 2.91 11.87
CA TYR A 236 -5.62 4.28 12.07
C TYR A 236 -5.90 4.98 10.73
N PRO A 237 -7.03 5.69 10.56
CA PRO A 237 -8.06 6.01 11.57
C PRO A 237 -9.24 5.01 11.65
N LEU A 238 -9.16 3.87 10.98
CA LEU A 238 -10.22 2.88 10.81
C LEU A 238 -10.23 1.77 11.88
N ASP A 239 -9.30 1.79 12.84
CA ASP A 239 -9.09 0.70 13.79
C ASP A 239 -10.15 0.61 14.89
N ARG A 240 -10.91 1.69 15.17
CA ARG A 240 -11.93 1.75 16.23
C ARG A 240 -13.35 1.75 15.68
N HIS A 241 -14.31 1.35 16.51
CA HIS A 241 -15.74 1.42 16.22
C HIS A 241 -16.20 2.84 15.85
N VAL A 242 -17.14 2.91 14.91
CA VAL A 242 -17.71 4.15 14.38
C VAL A 242 -19.23 4.07 14.47
N ASP A 243 -19.79 4.79 15.42
CA ASP A 243 -21.25 4.87 15.61
C ASP A 243 -21.95 5.63 14.46
N ASP A 244 -21.25 6.61 13.87
CA ASP A 244 -21.81 7.57 12.92
C ASP A 244 -20.76 7.97 11.88
N SER A 245 -20.96 7.61 10.60
CA SER A 245 -20.00 7.89 9.52
C SER A 245 -19.78 9.38 9.27
N ARG A 246 -20.73 10.24 9.69
CA ARG A 246 -20.64 11.69 9.52
C ARG A 246 -19.40 12.28 10.19
N ILE A 247 -18.88 11.65 11.25
CA ILE A 247 -17.64 12.09 11.89
C ILE A 247 -16.43 12.05 10.95
N PHE A 248 -16.47 11.21 9.92
CA PHE A 248 -15.47 11.13 8.85
C PHE A 248 -15.86 11.98 7.65
N GLU A 249 -17.12 11.90 7.22
CA GLU A 249 -17.61 12.61 6.02
C GLU A 249 -17.54 14.13 6.16
N GLU A 250 -17.63 14.66 7.38
CA GLU A 250 -17.51 16.10 7.68
C GLU A 250 -16.05 16.58 7.79
N LEU A 251 -15.06 15.68 7.81
CA LEU A 251 -13.65 16.06 7.89
C LEU A 251 -13.15 16.56 6.53
N HIS A 252 -12.45 17.70 6.55
CA HIS A 252 -11.82 18.22 5.33
C HIS A 252 -10.58 17.42 4.92
N ASN A 253 -9.94 16.73 5.87
CA ASN A 253 -8.76 15.89 5.66
C ASN A 253 -9.09 14.40 5.42
N PHE A 254 -10.34 14.08 5.07
CA PHE A 254 -10.79 12.74 4.69
C PHE A 254 -11.65 12.79 3.41
N LYS A 255 -11.48 11.82 2.52
CA LYS A 255 -12.37 11.64 1.35
C LYS A 255 -12.67 10.18 1.14
N HIS A 256 -13.89 9.92 0.69
CA HIS A 256 -14.41 8.62 0.31
C HIS A 256 -14.98 8.69 -1.10
N ILE A 257 -14.52 7.81 -1.98
CA ILE A 257 -15.00 7.65 -3.35
C ILE A 257 -15.28 6.18 -3.65
N GLN A 258 -16.05 5.91 -4.69
CA GLN A 258 -16.27 4.56 -5.19
C GLN A 258 -15.45 4.32 -6.46
N VAL A 259 -14.82 3.14 -6.53
CA VAL A 259 -14.03 2.68 -7.68
C VAL A 259 -14.46 1.26 -8.08
N LYS A 260 -14.06 0.83 -9.28
CA LYS A 260 -14.33 -0.53 -9.77
C LYS A 260 -13.04 -1.22 -10.18
N VAL A 261 -12.86 -2.46 -9.73
CA VAL A 261 -11.73 -3.32 -10.10
C VAL A 261 -12.18 -4.40 -11.08
N PHE A 262 -11.65 -4.37 -12.30
CA PHE A 262 -11.98 -5.31 -13.37
C PHE A 262 -10.95 -6.43 -13.48
N HIS A 263 -11.40 -7.66 -13.69
CA HIS A 263 -10.53 -8.79 -13.99
C HIS A 263 -10.62 -9.20 -15.46
N HIS A 264 -9.47 -9.29 -16.12
CA HIS A 264 -9.34 -9.82 -17.47
C HIS A 264 -8.92 -11.30 -17.41
N GLU A 265 -9.70 -12.15 -18.10
CA GLU A 265 -9.34 -13.55 -18.36
C GLU A 265 -8.30 -13.70 -19.46
#